data_AF-A0A8S8Y310-F1
#
_entry.id   AF-A0A8S8Y310-F1
#
_cell.length_a   1.000
_cell.length_b   1.000
_cell.length_c   1.000
_cell.angle_alpha   90.00
_cell.angle_beta   90.00
_cell.angle_gamma   90.00
#
_symmetry.space_group_name_H-M   'P 1'
#
loop_
_entity.id
_entity.type
_entity.pdbx_description
1 polymer ?
#
loop_
_entity_poly.entity_id
_entity_poly.type
_entity_poly.pdbx_seq_one_letter_code
_entity_poly.pdbx_strand_id
1 'polypeptide(L)'
;MQFVLGVIGIILLYLLGNLLFPEPKHKEIIQEPKQLDFMRKDQIVEEISDEEKEKIVEDDLEEVLSDAKTKSPNEFHAMMCYVLMAMAVIGGVFSFIGYILAPDSCGDENTVFENLGFALFIMSMFAVPINIIIWLGSLFKSNVESGEIFVLVTLHTLVVILIMFVFGDNYIAQDMFC
;
A
#
# COMPACT_ATOMS: atom_id res chain seq x y z
N MET A 1 14.44 16.38 -18.43
CA MET A 1 14.14 16.61 -16.99
C MET A 1 13.17 15.56 -16.45
N GLN A 2 12.06 15.25 -17.16
CA GLN A 2 11.11 14.18 -16.80
C GLN A 2 11.74 12.78 -16.61
N PHE A 3 12.70 12.38 -17.47
CA PHE A 3 13.38 11.08 -17.35
C PHE A 3 14.24 10.96 -16.08
N VAL A 4 14.84 12.06 -15.63
CA VAL A 4 15.68 12.09 -14.42
C VAL A 4 14.81 11.97 -13.16
N LEU A 5 13.64 12.60 -13.18
CA LEU A 5 12.66 12.51 -12.08
C LEU A 5 12.04 11.11 -11.97
N GLY A 6 11.75 10.45 -13.10
CA GLY A 6 11.26 9.06 -13.11
C GLY A 6 12.27 8.07 -12.55
N VAL A 7 13.56 8.21 -12.89
CA VAL A 7 14.63 7.36 -12.34
C VAL A 7 14.83 7.58 -10.84
N ILE A 8 14.77 8.83 -10.37
CA ILE A 8 14.83 9.16 -8.94
C ILE A 8 13.64 8.55 -8.20
N GLY A 9 12.43 8.59 -8.77
CA GLY A 9 11.24 7.96 -8.22
C GLY A 9 11.37 6.45 -8.07
N ILE A 10 11.91 5.76 -9.08
CA ILE A 10 12.15 4.31 -9.03
C ILE A 10 13.18 3.94 -7.96
N ILE A 11 14.26 4.74 -7.82
CA ILE A 11 15.28 4.53 -6.79
C ILE A 11 14.68 4.75 -5.39
N LEU A 12 13.84 5.77 -5.22
CA LEU A 12 13.12 6.01 -3.97
C LEU A 12 12.15 4.88 -3.64
N LEU A 13 11.41 4.36 -4.62
CA LEU A 13 10.52 3.20 -4.45
C LEU A 13 11.29 1.94 -4.06
N TYR A 14 12.45 1.69 -4.67
CA TYR A 14 13.33 0.58 -4.32
C TYR A 14 13.87 0.70 -2.88
N LEU A 15 14.28 1.90 -2.48
CA LEU A 15 14.75 2.18 -1.11
C LEU A 15 13.60 2.08 -0.09
N LEU A 16 12.40 2.54 -0.43
CA LEU A 16 11.21 2.42 0.42
C LEU A 16 10.77 0.96 0.54
N GLY A 17 10.83 0.17 -0.53
CA GLY A 17 10.55 -1.26 -0.51
C GLY A 17 11.49 -2.03 0.43
N ASN A 18 12.79 -1.73 0.40
CA ASN A 18 13.76 -2.30 1.32
C ASN A 18 13.57 -1.84 2.78
N LEU A 19 12.93 -0.68 3.00
CA LEU A 19 12.61 -0.17 4.34
C LEU A 19 11.30 -0.79 4.89
N LEU A 20 10.30 -0.98 4.03
CA LEU A 20 8.99 -1.53 4.36
C LEU A 20 9.01 -3.06 4.49
N PHE A 21 9.89 -3.74 3.76
CA PHE A 21 10.08 -5.18 3.78
C PHE A 21 11.56 -5.51 4.06
N PRO A 22 12.05 -5.28 5.29
CA PRO A 22 13.40 -5.71 5.64
C PRO A 22 13.49 -7.23 5.48
N GLU A 23 14.50 -7.72 4.75
CA GLU A 23 14.69 -9.16 4.57
C GLU A 23 14.62 -9.88 5.93
N PRO A 24 13.76 -10.91 6.06
CA PRO A 24 13.71 -11.68 7.30
C PRO A 24 15.10 -12.27 7.54
N LYS A 25 15.69 -12.01 8.71
CA LYS A 25 16.97 -12.62 9.12
C LYS A 25 16.85 -14.12 8.94
N HIS A 26 17.56 -14.64 7.94
CA HIS A 26 17.49 -16.02 7.51
C HIS A 26 17.88 -16.92 8.68
N LYS A 27 16.90 -17.61 9.27
CA LYS A 27 17.15 -18.75 10.14
C LYS A 27 17.42 -19.93 9.20
N GLU A 28 18.67 -20.36 9.12
CA GLU A 28 19.03 -21.59 8.40
C GLU A 28 18.18 -22.75 8.94
N ILE A 29 17.26 -23.24 8.11
CA ILE A 29 16.64 -24.54 8.28
C ILE A 29 17.08 -25.38 7.09
N ILE A 30 17.97 -26.33 7.37
CA ILE A 30 18.51 -27.29 6.42
C ILE A 30 17.37 -28.22 5.96
N GLN A 31 16.95 -27.98 4.71
CA GLN A 31 16.53 -28.88 3.63
C GLN A 31 16.22 -30.37 3.93
N GLU A 32 15.07 -30.84 3.41
CA GLU A 32 15.04 -32.07 2.59
C GLU A 32 14.17 -31.82 1.33
N PRO A 33 14.60 -32.20 0.11
CA PRO A 33 13.92 -31.85 -1.13
C PRO A 33 12.92 -32.94 -1.53
N LYS A 34 11.62 -32.61 -1.57
CA LYS A 34 10.63 -33.50 -2.17
C LYS A 34 10.43 -33.15 -3.64
N GLN A 35 11.05 -34.00 -4.46
CA GLN A 35 10.96 -34.19 -5.90
C GLN A 35 9.87 -33.40 -6.64
N LEU A 36 10.36 -32.68 -7.64
CA LEU A 36 9.69 -31.94 -8.68
C LEU A 36 8.98 -32.91 -9.64
N ASP A 37 7.67 -33.15 -9.47
CA ASP A 37 6.88 -33.82 -10.51
C ASP A 37 6.35 -32.78 -11.50
N PHE A 38 7.24 -32.48 -12.44
CA PHE A 38 6.98 -31.74 -13.66
C PHE A 38 6.13 -32.61 -14.58
N MET A 39 4.80 -32.60 -14.44
CA MET A 39 3.86 -32.75 -15.55
C MET A 39 2.40 -32.62 -15.09
N ARG A 40 1.65 -31.82 -15.85
CA ARG A 40 0.18 -31.69 -15.85
C ARG A 40 -0.41 -30.67 -14.86
N LYS A 41 -0.31 -29.40 -15.21
CA LYS A 41 -1.25 -28.37 -14.72
C LYS A 41 -1.68 -27.42 -15.84
N ASP A 42 -2.01 -27.99 -16.99
CA ASP A 42 -2.94 -27.36 -17.93
C ASP A 42 -4.32 -27.91 -17.59
N GLN A 43 -5.27 -27.00 -17.34
CA GLN A 43 -6.69 -27.25 -17.06
C GLN A 43 -7.06 -27.79 -15.66
N ILE A 44 -7.01 -26.91 -14.66
CA ILE A 44 -8.07 -26.86 -13.63
C ILE A 44 -8.43 -25.37 -13.47
N VAL A 45 -9.33 -24.89 -14.33
CA VAL A 45 -10.23 -23.80 -13.92
C VAL A 45 -11.19 -24.49 -12.96
N GLU A 46 -10.81 -24.55 -11.69
CA GLU A 46 -11.76 -24.90 -10.63
C GLU A 46 -12.67 -23.67 -10.53
N GLU A 47 -13.88 -23.80 -11.07
CA GLU A 47 -14.99 -22.95 -10.65
C GLU A 47 -15.20 -23.23 -9.16
N ILE A 48 -14.43 -22.54 -8.32
CA ILE A 48 -14.70 -22.45 -6.89
C ILE A 48 -16.08 -21.83 -6.80
N SER A 49 -17.03 -22.61 -6.25
CA SER A 49 -18.40 -22.18 -5.97
C SER A 49 -18.38 -20.83 -5.27
N ASP A 50 -19.32 -19.94 -5.59
CA ASP A 50 -19.41 -18.62 -4.96
C ASP A 50 -19.49 -18.72 -3.42
N GLU A 51 -20.09 -19.81 -2.93
CA GLU A 51 -20.23 -20.14 -1.50
C GLU A 51 -18.90 -20.56 -0.85
N GLU A 52 -17.97 -21.15 -1.61
CA GLU A 52 -16.64 -21.53 -1.12
C GLU A 52 -15.66 -20.34 -1.17
N LYS A 53 -15.81 -19.42 -2.14
CA LYS A 53 -15.07 -18.14 -2.15
C LYS A 53 -15.47 -17.24 -0.98
N GLU A 54 -16.77 -17.13 -0.71
CA GLU A 54 -17.28 -16.31 0.40
C GLU A 54 -16.74 -16.82 1.75
N LYS A 55 -16.70 -18.14 1.92
CA LYS A 55 -16.14 -18.78 3.12
C LYS A 55 -14.64 -18.57 3.29
N ILE A 56 -13.85 -18.63 2.21
CA ILE A 56 -12.41 -18.35 2.25
C ILE A 56 -12.16 -16.88 2.64
N VAL A 57 -12.98 -15.94 2.13
CA VAL A 57 -12.87 -14.51 2.46
C VAL A 57 -13.27 -14.25 3.91
N GLU A 58 -14.31 -14.92 4.43
CA GLU A 58 -14.69 -14.81 5.84
C GLU A 58 -13.62 -15.37 6.77
N ASP A 59 -13.05 -16.53 6.46
CA ASP A 59 -11.99 -17.16 7.27
C ASP A 59 -10.71 -16.29 7.30
N ASP A 60 -10.27 -15.75 6.16
CA ASP A 60 -9.13 -14.81 6.08
C ASP A 60 -9.41 -13.50 6.84
N LEU A 61 -10.64 -13.00 6.76
CA LEU A 61 -11.04 -11.78 7.47
C LEU A 61 -11.09 -12.00 8.98
N GLU A 62 -11.60 -13.14 9.45
CA GLU A 62 -11.58 -13.51 10.87
C GLU A 62 -10.15 -13.67 11.38
N GLU A 63 -9.25 -14.27 10.59
CA GLU A 63 -7.83 -14.38 10.93
C GLU A 63 -7.20 -12.99 11.10
N VAL A 64 -7.38 -12.08 10.13
CA VAL A 64 -6.87 -10.71 10.19
C VAL A 64 -7.43 -9.93 11.38
N LEU A 65 -8.73 -10.09 11.66
CA LEU A 65 -9.38 -9.47 12.82
C LEU A 65 -8.87 -10.04 14.14
N SER A 66 -8.59 -11.34 14.20
CA SER A 66 -8.05 -12.01 15.39
C SER A 66 -6.61 -11.57 15.67
N ASP A 67 -5.77 -11.46 14.64
CA ASP A 67 -4.39 -10.99 14.75
C ASP A 67 -4.36 -9.52 15.21
N ALA A 68 -5.21 -8.67 14.63
CA ALA A 68 -5.36 -7.27 15.06
C ALA A 68 -5.80 -7.12 16.53
N LYS A 69 -6.58 -8.07 17.06
CA LYS A 69 -7.04 -8.07 18.47
C LYS A 69 -5.92 -8.41 19.47
N THR A 70 -4.84 -9.04 19.00
CA THR A 70 -3.70 -9.43 19.85
C THR A 70 -2.55 -8.41 19.85
N LYS A 71 -2.52 -7.47 18.91
CA LYS A 71 -1.44 -6.48 18.77
C LYS A 71 -1.51 -5.38 19.81
N SER A 72 -0.33 -4.93 20.23
CA SER A 72 -0.24 -3.70 21.01
C SER A 72 -0.73 -2.50 20.21
N PRO A 73 -1.16 -1.40 20.85
CA PRO A 73 -1.59 -0.18 20.16
C PRO A 73 -0.54 0.35 19.17
N ASN A 74 0.74 0.24 19.53
CA ASN A 74 1.87 0.65 18.70
C ASN A 74 2.01 -0.23 17.45
N GLU A 75 2.01 -1.55 17.61
CA GLU A 75 2.11 -2.49 16.48
C GLU A 75 0.91 -2.37 15.53
N PHE A 76 -0.29 -2.19 16.06
CA PHE A 76 -1.48 -1.96 15.24
C PHE A 76 -1.36 -0.65 14.45
N HIS A 77 -0.93 0.43 15.10
CA HIS A 77 -0.72 1.71 14.42
C HIS A 77 0.38 1.63 13.35
N ALA A 78 1.47 0.91 13.63
CA ALA A 78 2.55 0.66 12.67
C ALA A 78 2.04 -0.09 11.44
N MET A 79 1.31 -1.19 11.63
CA MET A 79 0.69 -1.95 10.54
C MET A 79 -0.20 -1.06 9.66
N MET A 80 -1.09 -0.28 10.28
CA MET A 80 -1.96 0.64 9.55
C MET A 80 -1.17 1.71 8.79
N CYS A 81 -0.14 2.30 9.40
CA CYS A 81 0.72 3.27 8.72
C CYS A 81 1.43 2.66 7.50
N TYR A 82 1.92 1.42 7.60
CA TYR A 82 2.53 0.71 6.48
C TYR A 82 1.56 0.43 5.34
N VAL A 83 0.34 -0.01 5.65
CA VAL A 83 -0.71 -0.18 4.65
C VAL A 83 -1.02 1.14 3.96
N LEU A 84 -1.18 2.23 4.71
CA LEU A 84 -1.47 3.56 4.14
C LEU A 84 -0.32 4.08 3.26
N MET A 85 0.94 3.89 3.67
CA MET A 85 2.09 4.23 2.83
C MET A 85 2.12 3.43 1.53
N ALA A 86 1.83 2.13 1.60
CA ALA A 86 1.72 1.29 0.41
C ALA A 86 0.57 1.76 -0.50
N MET A 87 -0.58 2.12 0.06
CA MET A 87 -1.70 2.69 -0.69
C MET A 87 -1.33 4.00 -1.39
N ALA A 88 -0.61 4.91 -0.74
CA ALA A 88 -0.13 6.13 -1.39
C ALA A 88 0.78 5.82 -2.59
N VAL A 89 1.73 4.91 -2.40
CA VAL A 89 2.69 4.53 -3.44
C VAL A 89 2.00 3.84 -4.61
N ILE A 90 1.24 2.78 -4.34
CA ILE A 90 0.50 2.02 -5.36
C ILE A 90 -0.49 2.94 -6.06
N GLY A 91 -1.19 3.78 -5.29
CA GLY A 91 -2.14 4.76 -5.79
C GLY A 91 -1.51 5.71 -6.81
N GLY A 92 -0.40 6.37 -6.43
CA GLY A 92 0.32 7.27 -7.32
C GLY A 92 0.84 6.60 -8.59
N VAL A 93 1.38 5.37 -8.47
CA VAL A 93 1.86 4.60 -9.63
C VAL A 93 0.70 4.20 -10.55
N PHE A 94 -0.42 3.74 -10.01
CA PHE A 94 -1.59 3.34 -10.79
C PHE A 94 -2.24 4.53 -11.50
N SER A 95 -2.36 5.68 -10.82
CA SER A 95 -2.79 6.93 -11.46
C SER A 95 -1.88 7.33 -12.61
N PHE A 96 -0.56 7.20 -12.43
CA PHE A 96 0.40 7.49 -13.50
C PHE A 96 0.29 6.51 -14.69
N ILE A 97 0.10 5.21 -14.43
CA ILE A 97 -0.15 4.22 -15.48
C ILE A 97 -1.44 4.57 -16.23
N GLY A 98 -2.51 4.89 -15.51
CA GLY A 98 -3.78 5.30 -16.09
C GLY A 98 -3.63 6.48 -17.04
N TYR A 99 -2.95 7.54 -16.59
CA TYR A 99 -2.63 8.70 -17.40
C TYR A 99 -1.82 8.35 -18.66
N ILE A 100 -0.82 7.46 -18.58
CA ILE A 100 -0.04 7.06 -19.77
C ILE A 100 -0.89 6.27 -20.77
N LEU A 101 -1.84 5.47 -20.28
CA LEU A 101 -2.70 4.65 -21.14
C LEU A 101 -3.77 5.49 -21.85
N ALA A 102 -4.22 6.58 -21.24
CA ALA A 102 -5.18 7.52 -21.80
C ALA A 102 -4.77 8.98 -21.54
N PRO A 103 -3.68 9.47 -22.16
CA PRO A 103 -3.25 10.84 -21.95
C PRO A 103 -4.29 11.79 -22.54
N ASP A 104 -4.67 12.82 -21.78
CA ASP A 104 -5.67 13.83 -22.14
C ASP A 104 -7.11 13.33 -22.24
N SER A 105 -7.50 12.29 -21.49
CA SER A 105 -8.91 11.90 -21.35
C SER A 105 -9.70 12.91 -20.50
N CYS A 106 -9.84 14.16 -20.95
CA CYS A 106 -10.92 15.03 -20.46
C CYS A 106 -12.31 14.55 -21.00
N GLY A 107 -12.50 13.24 -21.16
CA GLY A 107 -13.75 12.60 -21.59
C GLY A 107 -14.21 11.62 -20.50
N ASP A 108 -15.50 11.29 -20.47
CA ASP A 108 -16.20 10.60 -19.36
C ASP A 108 -15.64 9.20 -18.95
N GLU A 109 -14.58 8.69 -19.58
CA GLU A 109 -14.08 7.33 -19.42
C GLU A 109 -12.62 7.26 -18.91
N ASN A 110 -12.44 7.60 -17.63
CA ASN A 110 -11.18 7.35 -16.92
C ASN A 110 -10.87 5.85 -16.87
N THR A 111 -9.59 5.50 -17.01
CA THR A 111 -9.18 4.09 -16.97
C THR A 111 -9.39 3.50 -15.57
N VAL A 112 -9.59 2.18 -15.49
CA VAL A 112 -9.72 1.48 -14.19
C VAL A 112 -8.50 1.72 -13.29
N PHE A 113 -7.30 1.78 -13.87
CA PHE A 113 -6.06 2.06 -13.13
C PHE A 113 -6.03 3.46 -12.55
N GLU A 114 -6.54 4.44 -13.29
CA GLU A 114 -6.59 5.82 -12.83
C GLU A 114 -7.55 5.99 -11.66
N ASN A 115 -8.78 5.50 -11.80
CA ASN A 115 -9.80 5.56 -10.75
C ASN A 115 -9.36 4.83 -9.48
N LEU A 116 -8.81 3.61 -9.63
CA LEU A 116 -8.29 2.84 -8.51
C LEU A 116 -7.08 3.53 -7.87
N GLY A 117 -6.16 4.03 -8.69
CA GLY A 117 -4.97 4.71 -8.23
C GLY A 117 -5.30 5.97 -7.43
N PHE A 118 -6.22 6.78 -7.97
CA PHE A 118 -6.69 8.00 -7.33
C PHE A 118 -7.39 7.70 -6.01
N ALA A 119 -8.30 6.72 -5.99
CA ALA A 119 -8.99 6.31 -4.77
C ALA A 119 -8.03 5.86 -3.66
N LEU A 120 -7.05 5.01 -3.99
CA LEU A 120 -6.04 4.54 -3.03
C LEU A 120 -5.18 5.69 -2.48
N PHE A 121 -4.73 6.59 -3.36
CA PHE A 121 -3.93 7.73 -2.95
C PHE A 121 -4.70 8.71 -2.06
N ILE A 122 -5.95 9.04 -2.45
CA ILE A 122 -6.81 9.95 -1.69
C ILE A 122 -7.17 9.36 -0.31
N MET A 123 -7.46 8.06 -0.22
CA MET A 123 -7.68 7.37 1.05
C MET A 123 -6.48 7.51 1.98
N SER A 124 -5.26 7.29 1.47
CA SER A 124 -4.03 7.48 2.24
C SER A 124 -3.83 8.94 2.65
N MET A 125 -4.05 9.90 1.74
CA MET A 125 -3.93 11.32 2.04
C MET A 125 -4.88 11.77 3.16
N PHE A 126 -6.15 11.37 3.12
CA PHE A 126 -7.12 11.70 4.17
C PHE A 126 -6.83 10.98 5.50
N ALA A 127 -6.06 9.90 5.49
CA ALA A 127 -5.61 9.25 6.72
C ALA A 127 -4.48 10.01 7.43
N VAL A 128 -3.79 10.96 6.77
CA VAL A 128 -2.77 11.81 7.40
C VAL A 128 -3.32 12.61 8.61
N PRO A 129 -4.41 13.40 8.48
CA PRO A 129 -4.97 14.12 9.64
C PRO A 129 -5.46 13.16 10.74
N ILE A 130 -5.99 11.98 10.37
CA ILE A 130 -6.40 10.95 11.34
C ILE A 130 -5.19 10.45 12.14
N ASN A 131 -4.08 10.13 11.46
CA ASN A 131 -2.84 9.71 12.09
C ASN A 131 -2.28 10.80 13.02
N ILE A 132 -2.34 12.07 12.63
CA ILE A 132 -1.96 13.20 13.49
C ILE A 132 -2.83 13.23 14.76
N ILE A 133 -4.14 13.04 14.66
CA ILE A 133 -5.04 12.98 15.82
C ILE A 133 -4.68 11.80 16.73
N ILE A 134 -4.40 10.62 16.17
CA ILE A 134 -3.96 9.43 16.92
C ILE A 134 -2.67 9.73 17.68
N TRP A 135 -1.69 10.34 17.02
CA TRP A 135 -0.45 10.76 17.65
C TRP A 135 -0.71 11.73 18.81
N LEU A 136 -1.49 12.79 18.61
CA LEU A 136 -1.82 13.74 19.68
C LEU A 136 -2.50 13.06 20.86
N GLY A 137 -3.42 12.11 20.60
CA GLY A 137 -4.07 11.32 21.64
C GLY A 137 -3.11 10.39 22.38
N SER A 138 -2.08 9.87 21.71
CA SER A 138 -1.07 9.00 22.32
C SER A 138 -0.23 9.70 23.39
N LEU A 139 -0.05 11.02 23.30
CA LEU A 139 0.72 11.81 24.27
C LEU A 139 0.13 11.75 25.68
N PHE A 140 -1.16 11.46 25.81
CA PHE A 140 -1.88 11.37 27.09
C PHE A 140 -2.00 9.93 27.62
N LYS A 141 -1.45 8.94 26.91
CA LYS A 141 -1.54 7.52 27.29
C LYS A 141 -0.16 7.00 27.68
N SER A 142 0.01 6.59 28.94
CA SER A 142 1.28 6.07 29.46
C SER A 142 1.65 4.68 28.93
N ASN A 143 0.69 3.96 28.36
CA ASN A 143 0.87 2.60 27.82
C ASN A 143 1.15 2.58 26.31
N VAL A 144 1.43 3.73 25.70
CA VAL A 144 1.67 3.89 24.27
C VAL A 144 3.00 4.62 24.07
N GLU A 145 3.88 4.08 23.24
CA GLU A 145 5.14 4.75 22.91
C GLU A 145 4.88 5.81 21.83
N SER A 146 4.53 7.02 22.27
CA SER A 146 4.11 8.13 21.41
C SER A 146 5.21 8.63 20.45
N GLY A 147 6.47 8.40 20.79
CA GLY A 147 7.62 8.71 19.92
C GLY A 147 7.66 7.84 18.67
N GLU A 148 7.34 6.55 18.78
CA GLU A 148 7.25 5.64 17.64
C GLU A 148 6.09 6.04 16.71
N ILE A 149 4.93 6.34 17.30
CA ILE A 149 3.77 6.84 16.55
C ILE A 149 4.13 8.12 15.80
N PHE A 150 4.81 9.08 16.46
CA PHE A 150 5.26 10.31 15.81
C PHE A 150 6.11 10.06 14.56
N VAL A 151 7.09 9.15 14.66
CA VAL A 151 7.98 8.80 13.55
C VAL A 151 7.18 8.20 12.39
N LEU A 152 6.24 7.31 12.67
CA LEU A 152 5.39 6.68 11.65
C LEU A 152 4.45 7.68 10.97
N VAL A 153 3.81 8.57 11.73
CA VAL A 153 2.97 9.66 11.16
C VAL A 153 3.81 10.57 10.27
N THR A 154 5.02 10.92 10.70
CA THR A 154 5.94 11.76 9.92
C THR A 154 6.36 11.06 8.63
N LEU A 155 6.71 9.78 8.70
CA LEU A 155 7.07 8.97 7.54
C LEU A 155 5.91 8.88 6.54
N HIS A 156 4.70 8.55 7.00
CA HIS A 156 3.52 8.49 6.16
C HIS A 156 3.24 9.84 5.47
N THR A 157 3.32 10.93 6.22
CA THR A 157 3.13 12.28 5.68
C THR A 157 4.17 12.61 4.61
N LEU A 158 5.44 12.28 4.85
CA LEU A 158 6.51 12.47 3.87
C LEU A 158 6.28 11.65 2.60
N VAL A 159 5.85 10.39 2.72
CA VAL A 159 5.50 9.55 1.57
C VAL A 159 4.38 10.20 0.75
N VAL A 160 3.28 10.62 1.39
CA VAL A 160 2.17 11.28 0.70
C VAL A 160 2.64 12.55 -0.03
N ILE A 161 3.43 13.40 0.63
CA ILE A 161 4.00 14.62 0.03
C ILE A 161 4.91 14.28 -1.15
N LEU A 162 5.77 13.26 -1.03
CA LEU A 162 6.66 12.84 -2.11
C LEU A 162 5.87 12.35 -3.33
N ILE A 163 4.84 11.52 -3.12
CA ILE A 163 3.97 11.07 -4.21
C ILE A 163 3.23 12.24 -4.83
N MET A 164 2.72 13.17 -4.04
CA MET A 164 2.09 14.39 -4.54
C MET A 164 3.08 15.28 -5.31
N PHE A 165 4.34 15.36 -4.88
CA PHE A 165 5.35 16.14 -5.60
C PHE A 165 5.75 15.47 -6.94
N VAL A 166 5.89 14.14 -6.96
CA VAL A 166 6.28 13.40 -8.15
C VAL A 166 5.14 13.34 -9.18
N PHE A 167 3.90 13.14 -8.72
CA PHE A 167 2.75 12.86 -9.59
C PHE A 167 1.65 13.94 -9.58
N GLY A 168 1.67 14.87 -8.64
CA GLY A 168 0.59 15.84 -8.41
C GLY A 168 0.42 16.87 -9.52
N ASP A 169 1.46 17.65 -9.81
CA ASP A 169 1.33 18.81 -10.70
C ASP A 169 1.05 18.46 -12.17
N ASN A 170 1.43 17.26 -12.63
CA ASN A 170 1.34 16.89 -14.04
C ASN A 170 0.29 15.81 -14.35
N TYR A 171 -0.20 15.08 -13.36
CA TYR A 171 -1.08 13.92 -13.60
C TYR A 171 -2.33 14.00 -12.73
N ILE A 172 -2.17 14.05 -11.40
CA ILE A 172 -3.33 14.06 -10.48
C ILE A 172 -4.09 15.39 -10.56
N ALA A 173 -3.39 16.53 -10.63
CA ALA A 173 -4.04 17.84 -10.65
C ALA A 173 -4.54 18.25 -12.04
N GLN A 174 -3.93 17.80 -13.13
CA GLN A 174 -4.44 18.10 -14.48
C GLN A 174 -5.79 17.46 -14.73
N ASP A 175 -5.98 16.21 -14.29
CA ASP A 175 -7.23 15.47 -14.49
C ASP A 175 -8.37 15.95 -13.58
N MET A 176 -8.06 16.41 -12.36
CA MET A 176 -9.05 17.02 -11.45
C MET A 176 -9.65 18.36 -11.94
N PHE A 177 -9.00 19.02 -12.90
CA PHE A 177 -9.41 20.34 -13.43
C PHE A 177 -9.58 20.37 -14.95
N CYS A 178 -9.58 19.20 -15.61
CA CYS A 178 -10.52 18.97 -16.71
C CYS A 178 -11.96 19.04 -16.13
#